data_AF-A0AAW1LXG3-F1
#
_entry.id   AF-A0AAW1LXG3-F1
#
_cell.length_a   1.000
_cell.length_b   1.000
_cell.length_c   1.000
_cell.angle_alpha   90.00
_cell.angle_beta   90.00
_cell.angle_gamma   90.00
#
_symmetry.space_group_name_H-M   'P 1'
#
loop_
_entity.id
_entity.type
_entity.pdbx_description
1 polymer ?
#
loop_
_entity_poly.entity_id
_entity_poly.type
_entity_poly.pdbx_seq_one_letter_code
_entity_poly.pdbx_strand_id
1 'polypeptide(L)'
;MDASRLKTFVSNCVAKIQSFPKPSQWRYLPSNENPADVKSRGLNPDQISDCTLWFEGPKWLTLEPNFWPTTNSSIFKADGMSELKPPQVLASIVEVVENKHYFNEIINK
;
A
#
# COMPACT_ATOMS: atom_id res chain seq x y z
N MET A 1 10.78 -4.55 4.77
CA MET A 1 10.33 -3.25 4.23
C MET A 1 9.96 -2.39 5.42
N ASP A 2 10.60 -1.23 5.58
CA ASP A 2 10.23 -0.25 6.61
C ASP A 2 8.99 0.53 6.14
N ALA A 3 7.88 0.33 6.84
CA ALA A 3 6.58 0.95 6.51
C ALA A 3 6.61 2.49 6.62
N SER A 4 7.51 3.05 7.43
CA SER A 4 7.59 4.49 7.70
C SER A 4 7.84 5.35 6.44
N ARG A 5 8.43 4.72 5.41
CA ARG A 5 8.77 5.33 4.12
C ARG A 5 7.61 5.41 3.13
N LEU A 6 6.50 4.73 3.43
CA LEU A 6 5.33 4.63 2.55
C LEU A 6 4.28 5.69 2.89
N LYS A 7 3.47 6.14 1.94
CA LYS A 7 2.31 7.02 2.21
C LYS A 7 1.47 6.48 3.36
N THR A 8 0.85 7.36 4.15
CA THR A 8 0.19 7.01 5.43
C THR A 8 -0.73 5.80 5.34
N PHE A 9 -1.60 5.73 4.32
CA PHE A 9 -2.48 4.58 4.10
C PHE A 9 -1.70 3.27 3.93
N VAL A 10 -0.75 3.26 2.99
CA VAL A 10 0.08 2.09 2.69
C VAL A 10 0.95 1.70 3.90
N SER A 11 1.52 2.68 4.61
CA SER A 11 2.27 2.47 5.86
C SER A 11 1.42 1.75 6.90
N ASN A 12 0.19 2.21 7.14
CA ASN A 12 -0.71 1.61 8.12
C ASN A 12 -1.10 0.18 7.70
N CYS A 13 -1.38 -0.05 6.41
CA CYS A 13 -1.65 -1.38 5.88
C CYS A 13 -0.46 -2.32 6.06
N VAL A 14 0.74 -1.90 5.68
CA VAL A 14 1.96 -2.72 5.79
C VAL A 14 2.28 -3.02 7.25
N ALA A 15 2.17 -2.04 8.15
CA ALA A 15 2.38 -2.26 9.58
C ALA A 15 1.37 -3.27 10.16
N LYS A 16 0.10 -3.17 9.77
CA LYS A 16 -0.93 -4.13 10.20
C LYS A 16 -0.66 -5.53 9.64
N ILE A 17 -0.31 -5.63 8.36
CA ILE A 17 0.01 -6.89 7.70
C ILE A 17 1.25 -7.53 8.37
N GLN A 18 2.30 -6.76 8.64
CA GLN A 18 3.50 -7.22 9.33
C GLN A 18 3.28 -7.59 10.81
N SER A 19 2.18 -7.16 11.43
CA SER A 19 1.82 -7.56 12.80
C SER A 19 1.30 -9.00 12.90
N PHE A 20 0.96 -9.63 11.78
CA PHE A 20 0.54 -11.04 11.77
C PHE A 20 1.74 -11.96 11.98
N PRO A 21 1.55 -13.09 12.69
CA PRO A 21 2.62 -14.04 12.94
C PRO A 21 3.11 -14.68 11.63
N LYS A 22 4.41 -14.99 11.58
CA LYS A 22 5.08 -15.78 10.54
C LYS A 22 4.99 -15.21 9.10
N PRO A 23 5.56 -14.01 8.84
CA PRO A 23 5.70 -13.49 7.47
C PRO A 23 6.40 -14.45 6.49
N SER A 24 7.24 -15.35 7.00
CA SER A 24 7.91 -16.41 6.22
C SER A 24 6.95 -17.43 5.60
N GLN A 25 5.70 -17.50 6.05
CA GLN A 25 4.68 -18.37 5.48
C GLN A 25 3.91 -17.73 4.31
N TRP A 26 4.06 -16.42 4.09
CA TRP A 26 3.35 -15.76 3.00
C TRP A 26 3.93 -16.22 1.65
N ARG A 27 3.03 -16.36 0.67
CA ARG A 27 3.35 -16.85 -0.67
C ARG A 27 2.67 -15.94 -1.69
N TYR A 28 3.26 -15.84 -2.86
CA TYR A 28 2.62 -15.17 -3.99
C TYR A 28 1.42 -15.99 -4.46
N LEU A 29 0.29 -15.31 -4.63
CA LEU A 29 -0.92 -15.82 -5.26
C LEU A 29 -1.02 -15.17 -6.65
N PRO A 30 -0.94 -15.93 -7.75
CA PRO A 30 -1.13 -15.39 -9.10
C PRO A 30 -2.45 -14.60 -9.20
N SER A 31 -2.44 -13.44 -9.85
CA SER A 31 -3.61 -12.55 -9.89
C SER A 31 -4.85 -13.20 -10.49
N ASN A 32 -4.69 -14.04 -11.50
CA ASN A 32 -5.79 -14.81 -12.13
C ASN A 32 -6.34 -15.92 -11.22
N GLU A 33 -5.61 -16.30 -10.18
CA GLU A 33 -5.98 -17.29 -9.18
C GLU A 33 -6.39 -16.61 -7.85
N ASN A 34 -6.53 -15.27 -7.80
CA ASN A 34 -6.93 -14.58 -6.57
C ASN A 34 -8.46 -14.49 -6.46
N PRO A 35 -9.11 -15.17 -5.49
CA PRO A 35 -10.56 -15.05 -5.32
C PRO A 35 -11.02 -13.61 -5.05
N ALA A 36 -10.21 -12.81 -4.36
CA ALA A 36 -10.55 -11.41 -4.08
C ALA A 36 -10.61 -10.53 -5.35
N ASP A 37 -9.91 -10.92 -6.43
CA ASP A 37 -9.99 -10.22 -7.72
C ASP A 37 -11.36 -10.41 -8.38
N VAL A 38 -12.04 -11.55 -8.16
CA VAL A 38 -13.38 -11.81 -8.68
C VAL A 38 -14.37 -10.74 -8.19
N LYS A 39 -14.31 -10.42 -6.90
CA LYS A 39 -15.19 -9.39 -6.32
C LYS A 39 -14.75 -7.97 -6.67
N SER A 40 -13.44 -7.71 -6.70
CA SER A 40 -12.93 -6.33 -6.90
C SER A 40 -12.95 -5.87 -8.36
N ARG A 41 -12.80 -6.77 -9.33
CA ARG A 41 -12.89 -6.46 -10.77
C ARG A 41 -14.31 -6.45 -11.31
N GLY A 42 -15.24 -7.02 -10.55
CA GLY A 42 -16.64 -7.16 -10.93
C GLY A 42 -16.88 -8.46 -11.69
N LEU A 43 -17.61 -9.37 -11.06
CA LEU A 43 -18.26 -10.50 -11.71
C LEU A 43 -19.76 -10.22 -11.72
N ASN A 44 -20.46 -10.52 -12.82
CA ASN A 44 -21.91 -10.36 -12.85
C ASN A 44 -22.53 -11.24 -11.74
N PRO A 45 -23.53 -10.74 -10.99
CA PRO A 45 -24.13 -11.48 -9.88
C PRO A 45 -24.57 -12.90 -10.26
N ASP A 46 -25.14 -13.05 -11.46
CA ASP A 46 -25.63 -14.34 -11.98
C ASP A 46 -24.50 -15.35 -12.25
N GLN A 47 -23.26 -14.87 -12.42
CA GLN A 47 -22.08 -15.72 -12.64
C GLN A 47 -21.36 -16.06 -11.33
N ILE A 48 -21.70 -15.40 -10.22
CA ILE A 48 -21.05 -15.66 -8.92
C ILE A 48 -21.34 -17.07 -8.46
N SER A 49 -22.59 -17.56 -8.60
CA SER A 49 -22.98 -18.91 -8.18
C SER A 49 -22.10 -20.00 -8.79
N ASP A 50 -21.61 -19.76 -10.00
CA ASP A 50 -20.84 -20.73 -10.79
C ASP A 50 -19.32 -20.47 -10.65
N CYS A 51 -18.92 -19.45 -9.89
CA CYS A 51 -17.53 -19.08 -9.70
C CYS A 51 -16.85 -19.99 -8.66
N THR A 52 -16.36 -21.13 -9.12
CA THR A 52 -15.59 -22.07 -8.29
C THR A 52 -14.37 -21.41 -7.64
N LEU A 53 -13.67 -20.52 -8.34
CA LEU A 53 -12.54 -19.78 -7.77
C LEU A 53 -12.94 -18.95 -6.54
N TRP A 54 -14.13 -18.37 -6.50
CA TRP A 54 -14.61 -17.59 -5.35
C TRP A 54 -14.92 -18.47 -4.14
N PHE A 55 -15.60 -19.60 -4.36
CA PHE A 55 -16.09 -20.45 -3.28
C PHE A 55 -15.10 -21.52 -2.82
N GLU A 56 -14.34 -22.10 -3.74
CA GLU A 56 -13.41 -23.21 -3.49
C GLU A 56 -11.95 -22.76 -3.50
N GLY A 57 -11.66 -21.62 -4.13
CA GLY A 57 -10.30 -21.13 -4.31
C GLY A 57 -9.53 -21.88 -5.40
N PRO A 58 -8.21 -21.66 -5.50
CA PRO A 58 -7.36 -22.31 -6.47
C PRO A 58 -7.22 -23.81 -6.21
N LYS A 59 -7.31 -24.62 -7.27
CA LYS A 59 -7.21 -26.08 -7.15
C LYS A 59 -5.93 -26.57 -6.48
N TRP A 60 -4.81 -25.87 -6.69
CA TRP A 60 -3.52 -26.27 -6.12
C TRP A 60 -3.46 -26.05 -4.61
N LEU A 61 -4.36 -25.26 -4.01
CA LEU A 61 -4.37 -25.01 -2.57
C LEU A 61 -4.77 -26.27 -1.78
N THR A 62 -5.50 -27.19 -2.40
CA THR A 62 -5.88 -28.48 -1.82
C THR A 62 -4.83 -29.57 -2.05
N LEU A 63 -3.81 -29.29 -2.86
CA LEU A 63 -2.70 -30.20 -3.13
C LEU A 63 -1.58 -30.01 -2.11
N GLU A 64 -0.65 -30.97 -2.07
CA GLU A 64 0.56 -30.87 -1.26
C GLU A 64 1.36 -29.58 -1.59
N PRO A 65 2.04 -28.96 -0.60
CA PRO A 65 2.77 -27.71 -0.79
C PRO A 65 3.79 -27.69 -1.94
N ASN A 66 4.28 -28.86 -2.37
CA ASN A 66 5.20 -29.00 -3.50
C ASN A 66 4.55 -28.69 -4.85
N PHE A 67 3.22 -28.72 -4.95
CA PHE A 67 2.46 -28.35 -6.14
C PHE A 67 2.03 -26.88 -6.15
N TRP A 68 2.32 -26.13 -5.09
CA TRP A 68 1.95 -24.73 -5.01
C TRP A 68 2.83 -23.90 -5.94
N PRO A 69 2.30 -22.80 -6.51
CA PRO A 69 3.05 -21.97 -7.44
C PRO A 69 4.32 -21.42 -6.79
N THR A 70 5.47 -21.65 -7.44
CA THR A 70 6.74 -21.10 -6.98
C THR A 70 6.76 -19.60 -7.26
N THR A 71 7.09 -18.82 -6.23
CA THR A 71 7.25 -17.38 -6.38
C THR A 71 8.57 -17.09 -7.10
N ASN A 72 8.53 -16.84 -8.40
CA ASN A 72 9.70 -16.36 -9.13
C ASN A 72 9.95 -14.90 -8.74
N SER A 73 10.93 -14.66 -7.88
CA SER A 73 11.29 -13.31 -7.39
C SER A 73 11.64 -12.32 -8.51
N SER A 74 12.00 -12.81 -9.70
CA SER A 74 12.29 -12.03 -10.90
C SER A 74 11.05 -11.39 -11.56
N ILE A 75 9.83 -11.77 -11.17
CA ILE A 75 8.57 -11.18 -11.70
C ILE A 75 8.27 -9.82 -11.06
N PHE A 76 8.80 -9.54 -9.86
CA PHE A 76 8.62 -8.25 -9.20
C PHE A 76 9.51 -7.19 -9.87
N LYS A 77 9.06 -6.65 -11.00
CA LYS A 77 9.60 -5.38 -11.48
C LYS A 77 9.28 -4.33 -10.44
N ALA A 78 10.28 -3.56 -10.03
CA ALA A 78 10.11 -2.37 -9.18
C ALA A 78 9.44 -1.21 -9.97
N ASP A 79 8.50 -1.52 -10.87
CA ASP A 79 7.67 -0.53 -11.53
C ASP A 79 6.61 -0.08 -10.52
N GLY A 80 6.86 1.03 -9.85
CA GLY A 80 5.88 1.63 -8.95
C GLY A 80 6.40 2.10 -7.59
N MET A 81 7.56 2.76 -7.53
CA MET A 81 7.96 3.55 -6.34
C MET A 81 7.04 4.76 -6.05
N SER A 82 5.86 4.85 -6.68
CA SER A 82 4.87 5.91 -6.50
C SER A 82 4.31 5.99 -5.07
N GLU A 83 4.39 4.91 -4.30
CA GLU A 83 3.85 4.84 -2.92
C GLU A 83 4.83 5.27 -1.83
N LEU A 84 6.05 5.68 -2.20
CA LEU A 84 6.94 6.35 -1.26
C LEU A 84 6.37 7.72 -0.88
N LYS A 85 6.60 8.14 0.37
CA LYS A 85 6.34 9.53 0.75
C LYS A 85 7.20 10.45 -0.14
N PRO A 86 6.65 11.57 -0.64
CA PRO A 86 7.48 12.58 -1.28
C PRO A 86 8.50 13.13 -0.27
N PRO A 87 9.63 13.68 -0.73
CA PRO A 87 10.57 14.38 0.15
C PRO A 87 9.80 15.45 0.94
N GLN A 88 9.92 15.47 2.26
CA GLN A 88 9.36 16.57 3.06
C GLN A 88 10.20 17.82 2.77
N VAL A 89 9.63 18.76 2.00
CA VAL A 89 10.21 20.09 1.85
C VAL A 89 9.88 20.87 3.11
N LEU A 90 10.87 21.10 3.97
CA LEU A 90 10.70 21.97 5.12
C LEU A 90 10.47 23.39 4.59
N ALA A 91 9.25 23.90 4.68
CA ALA A 91 9.02 25.33 4.46
C ALA A 91 9.75 26.07 5.58
N SER A 92 10.89 26.68 5.26
CA SER A 92 11.58 27.58 6.18
C SER A 92 10.60 28.70 6.53
N ILE A 93 10.28 28.81 7.81
CA ILE A 93 9.59 29.99 8.35
C ILE A 93 10.55 31.15 8.11
N VAL A 94 10.23 32.01 7.14
CA VAL A 94 10.84 33.33 7.04
C VAL A 94 10.29 34.11 8.22
N GLU A 95 11.10 34.28 9.25
CA GLU A 95 10.76 35.16 10.36
C GLU A 95 10.62 36.56 9.78
N VAL A 96 9.37 37.06 9.73
CA VAL A 96 9.11 38.46 9.37
C VAL A 96 9.72 39.29 10.50
N VAL A 97 10.90 39.85 10.25
CA VAL A 97 11.47 40.88 11.11
C VAL A 97 10.57 42.10 10.96
N GLU A 98 9.55 42.17 11.83
CA GLU A 98 8.78 43.39 12.01
C GLU A 98 9.75 44.48 12.44
N ASN A 99 10.02 45.42 11.55
CA ASN A 99 10.67 46.67 11.88
C ASN A 99 9.75 47.48 12.80
N LYS A 100 9.75 47.15 14.10
CA LYS A 100 9.05 47.88 15.18
C LYS A 100 9.45 49.36 15.27
N HIS A 101 10.48 49.77 14.54
CA HIS A 101 10.93 51.15 14.53
C HIS A 101 9.99 52.10 13.77
N TYR A 102 9.29 51.64 12.72
CA TYR A 102 8.41 52.49 11.93
C TYR A 102 7.06 52.76 12.60
N PHE A 103 6.53 51.82 13.40
CA PHE A 103 5.22 51.97 14.02
C PHE A 103 5.16 53.10 15.07
N ASN A 104 6.27 53.35 15.78
CA ASN A 104 6.33 54.38 16.82
C ASN A 104 6.46 55.80 16.28
N GLU A 105 6.92 55.98 15.03
CA GLU A 105 6.99 57.29 14.38
C GLU A 105 5.64 57.73 13.77
N ILE A 106 4.76 56.78 13.45
CA ILE A 106 3.45 57.06 12.84
C ILE A 106 2.40 57.42 13.91
N ILE A 107 2.49 56.86 15.12
CA ILE A 107 1.48 57.06 16.18
C ILE A 107 1.68 58.36 16.98
N ASN A 108 2.87 58.99 16.91
CA ASN A 108 3.19 60.20 17.69
C ASN A 108 3.18 61.51 16.87
N LYS A 109 2.30 61.64 15.87
CA LYS A 109 2.13 62.88 15.09
C LYS A 109 0.73 63.45 15.20
#